data_AF-A0A7X9DI30-F1
#
_entry.id   AF-A0A7X9DI30-F1
#
_cell.length_a   1.000
_cell.length_b   1.000
_cell.length_c   1.000
_cell.angle_alpha   90.00
_cell.angle_beta   90.00
_cell.angle_gamma   90.00
#
_symmetry.space_group_name_H-M   'P 1'
#
loop_
_entity.id
_entity.type
_entity.pdbx_description
1 polymer ?
#
loop_
_entity_poly.entity_id
_entity_poly.type
_entity_poly.pdbx_seq_one_letter_code
_entity_poly.pdbx_strand_id
1 'polypeptide(L)'
;YTIPIQFYLGWISVATIANITALLVHYGIVGSVLNQIIWTIVMMSIGGLLGVLMLLKYNAIAYSLVIVWAYIGIIIKRTSSIPIHNEIIIAAYIIIGIIFILMVRSFIVLLKKKTT
;
A
#
# COMPACT_ATOMS: atom_id res chain seq x y z
N TYR A 1 -4.47 -12.67 -15.08
CA TYR A 1 -3.06 -12.42 -14.71
C TYR A 1 -2.55 -13.54 -13.83
N THR A 2 -1.42 -14.15 -14.16
CA THR A 2 -0.77 -15.16 -13.32
C THR A 2 -0.26 -14.54 -12.02
N ILE A 3 -0.14 -15.33 -10.96
CA ILE A 3 0.31 -14.87 -9.63
C ILE A 3 1.68 -14.13 -9.70
N PRO A 4 2.70 -14.63 -10.45
CA PRO A 4 3.99 -13.93 -10.54
C PRO A 4 3.89 -12.52 -11.11
N ILE A 5 3.05 -12.30 -12.13
CA ILE A 5 2.86 -10.98 -12.75
C ILE A 5 2.21 -10.02 -11.76
N GLN A 6 1.21 -10.47 -11.01
CA GLN A 6 0.54 -9.63 -9.99
C GLN A 6 1.53 -9.18 -8.91
N PHE A 7 2.34 -10.11 -8.42
CA PHE A 7 3.35 -9.83 -7.40
C PHE A 7 4.39 -8.82 -7.92
N TYR A 8 4.88 -9.03 -9.15
CA TYR A 8 5.87 -8.14 -9.77
C TYR A 8 5.33 -6.72 -9.98
N LEU A 9 4.10 -6.58 -10.48
CA LEU A 9 3.44 -5.27 -10.63
C LEU A 9 3.24 -4.57 -9.28
N GLY A 10 2.96 -5.33 -8.21
CA GLY A 10 2.88 -4.79 -6.85
C GLY A 10 4.20 -4.15 -6.42
N TRP A 11 5.31 -4.86 -6.61
CA TRP A 11 6.64 -4.33 -6.30
C TRP A 11 7.05 -3.14 -7.15
N ILE A 12 6.75 -3.14 -8.45
CA ILE A 12 7.01 -1.98 -9.32
C ILE A 12 6.28 -0.75 -8.78
N SER A 13 5.04 -0.90 -8.32
CA SER A 13 4.26 0.22 -7.80
C SER A 13 4.84 0.77 -6.50
N VAL A 14 5.24 -0.11 -5.58
CA VAL A 14 5.93 0.28 -4.34
C VAL A 14 7.26 0.99 -4.64
N ALA A 15 8.08 0.43 -5.53
CA ALA A 15 9.35 1.02 -5.93
C ALA A 15 9.17 2.40 -6.59
N THR A 16 8.16 2.54 -7.44
CA THR A 16 7.85 3.82 -8.09
C THR A 16 7.48 4.89 -7.06
N ILE A 17 6.60 4.56 -6.12
CA ILE A 17 6.20 5.46 -5.02
C ILE A 17 7.41 5.87 -4.17
N ALA A 18 8.26 4.90 -3.81
CA ALA A 18 9.46 5.14 -3.02
C ALA A 18 10.46 6.04 -3.77
N ASN A 19 10.70 5.79 -5.06
CA ASN A 19 11.62 6.55 -5.88
C ASN A 19 11.15 8.00 -6.10
N ILE A 20 9.86 8.21 -6.37
CA ILE A 20 9.29 9.56 -6.49
C ILE A 20 9.43 10.30 -5.15
N THR A 21 9.16 9.63 -4.03
CA THR A 21 9.33 10.23 -2.70
C THR A 21 10.79 10.61 -2.43
N ALA A 22 11.73 9.72 -2.74
CA ALA A 22 13.16 10.00 -2.59
C ALA A 22 13.62 11.18 -3.45
N LEU A 23 13.14 11.27 -4.70
CA LEU A 23 13.42 12.38 -5.60
C LEU A 23 12.94 13.72 -5.05
N LEU A 24 11.70 13.78 -4.55
CA LEU A 24 11.12 15.02 -4.03
C LEU A 24 11.75 15.45 -2.69
N VAL A 25 12.17 14.50 -1.87
CA VAL A 25 12.97 14.77 -0.66
C VAL A 25 14.34 15.33 -1.05
N HIS A 26 15.00 14.76 -2.07
CA HIS A 26 16.29 15.23 -2.56
C HIS A 26 16.24 16.70 -3.04
N TYR A 27 15.17 17.10 -3.73
CA TYR A 27 14.98 18.50 -4.15
C TYR A 27 14.48 19.43 -3.03
N GLY A 28 14.34 18.94 -1.79
CA GLY A 28 13.87 19.75 -0.65
C GLY A 28 12.39 20.14 -0.71
N ILE A 29 11.64 19.64 -1.70
CA ILE A 29 10.20 19.93 -1.85
C ILE A 29 9.44 19.39 -0.64
N VAL A 30 9.83 18.22 -0.13
CA VAL A 30 9.28 17.60 1.09
C VAL A 30 10.21 17.87 2.29
N GLY A 31 10.47 19.15 2.56
CA GLY A 31 11.49 19.59 3.53
C GLY A 31 11.03 19.71 4.98
N SER A 32 9.78 20.12 5.25
CA SER A 32 9.28 20.28 6.62
C SER A 32 8.67 18.99 7.18
N VAL A 33 8.71 18.81 8.50
CA VAL A 33 8.14 17.63 9.18
C VAL A 33 6.65 17.47 8.86
N LEU A 34 5.89 18.56 8.87
CA LEU A 34 4.46 18.54 8.51
C LEU A 34 4.26 18.11 7.05
N ASN A 35 5.11 18.60 6.14
CA ASN A 35 5.05 18.20 4.74
C ASN A 35 5.41 16.73 4.54
N GLN A 36 6.37 16.18 5.31
CA GLN A 36 6.71 14.75 5.27
C GLN A 36 5.56 13.84 5.75
N ILE A 37 4.84 14.24 6.79
CA ILE A 37 3.69 13.49 7.30
C ILE A 37 2.57 13.49 6.24
N ILE A 38 2.19 14.67 5.75
CA ILE A 38 1.14 14.82 4.73
C ILE A 38 1.52 14.04 3.47
N TRP A 39 2.76 14.20 2.99
CA TRP A 39 3.26 13.49 1.82
C TRP A 39 3.20 11.97 1.98
N THR A 40 3.62 11.46 3.15
CA THR A 40 3.54 10.02 3.44
C THR A 40 2.11 9.51 3.36
N ILE A 41 1.17 10.23 3.98
CA ILE A 41 -0.26 9.86 3.95
C ILE A 41 -0.80 9.88 2.51
N VAL A 42 -0.47 10.91 1.73
CA VAL A 42 -0.89 11.01 0.31
C VAL A 42 -0.38 9.83 -0.51
N MET A 43 0.90 9.49 -0.39
CA MET A 43 1.49 8.37 -1.12
C MET A 43 0.91 7.02 -0.67
N MET A 44 0.60 6.87 0.63
CA MET A 44 -0.13 5.70 1.14
C MET A 44 -1.58 5.66 0.63
N SER A 45 -2.27 6.78 0.48
CA SER A 45 -3.59 6.79 -0.14
C SER A 45 -3.51 6.32 -1.59
N ILE A 46 -2.52 6.78 -2.36
CA ILE A 46 -2.30 6.36 -3.75
C ILE A 46 -2.00 4.85 -3.82
N GLY A 47 -1.05 4.34 -3.03
CA GLY A 47 -0.73 2.91 -3.00
C GLY A 47 -1.93 2.04 -2.59
N GLY A 48 -2.76 2.55 -1.66
CA GLY A 48 -3.94 1.87 -1.16
C GLY A 48 -5.01 1.78 -2.22
N LEU A 49 -5.28 2.89 -2.92
CA LEU A 49 -6.18 2.94 -4.06
C LEU A 49 -5.75 1.97 -5.16
N LEU A 50 -4.46 1.88 -5.47
CA LEU A 50 -3.96 0.89 -6.44
C LEU A 50 -4.24 -0.55 -5.99
N GLY A 51 -3.98 -0.88 -4.71
CA GLY A 51 -4.31 -2.20 -4.15
C GLY A 51 -5.81 -2.51 -4.27
N VAL A 52 -6.67 -1.58 -3.86
CA VAL A 52 -8.13 -1.69 -3.97
C VAL A 52 -8.56 -1.90 -5.42
N LEU A 53 -8.10 -1.07 -6.36
CA LEU A 53 -8.46 -1.17 -7.78
C LEU A 53 -8.04 -2.51 -8.38
N MET A 54 -6.85 -3.01 -8.03
CA MET A 54 -6.35 -4.29 -8.50
C MET A 54 -7.16 -5.47 -7.96
N LEU A 55 -7.65 -5.39 -6.72
CA LEU A 55 -8.59 -6.38 -6.17
C LEU A 55 -9.94 -6.32 -6.86
N LEU A 56 -10.53 -5.13 -6.99
CA LEU A 56 -11.87 -4.97 -7.53
C LEU A 56 -11.95 -5.39 -9.01
N LYS A 57 -10.95 -5.02 -9.82
CA LYS A 57 -10.97 -5.24 -11.27
C LYS A 57 -10.44 -6.61 -11.68
N TYR A 58 -9.43 -7.12 -10.98
CA TYR A 58 -8.69 -8.31 -11.42
C TYR A 58 -8.60 -9.42 -10.37
N ASN A 59 -9.22 -9.25 -9.19
CA ASN A 59 -9.07 -10.15 -8.04
C ASN A 59 -7.58 -10.43 -7.73
N ALA A 60 -6.72 -9.41 -7.90
CA ALA A 60 -5.28 -9.57 -7.80
C ALA A 60 -4.79 -9.57 -6.34
N ILE A 61 -5.01 -10.69 -5.66
CA ILE A 61 -4.67 -10.87 -4.23
C ILE A 61 -3.16 -10.72 -3.99
N ALA A 62 -2.33 -11.29 -4.87
CA ALA A 62 -0.87 -11.25 -4.71
C ALA A 62 -0.32 -9.82 -4.85
N TYR A 63 -0.92 -8.98 -5.71
CA TYR A 63 -0.57 -7.56 -5.81
C TYR A 63 -0.83 -6.83 -4.49
N SER A 64 -2.02 -7.02 -3.92
CA SER A 64 -2.42 -6.31 -2.71
C SER A 64 -1.68 -6.78 -1.47
N LEU A 65 -1.24 -8.03 -1.44
CA LEU A 65 -0.38 -8.53 -0.37
C LEU A 65 0.96 -7.77 -0.32
N VAL A 66 1.52 -7.38 -1.47
CA VAL A 66 2.73 -6.55 -1.53
C VAL A 66 2.46 -5.14 -0.96
N ILE A 67 1.29 -4.56 -1.24
CA ILE A 67 0.90 -3.26 -0.66
C ILE A 67 0.78 -3.36 0.87
N VAL A 68 0.15 -4.42 1.38
CA VAL A 68 0.04 -4.67 2.83
C VAL A 68 1.43 -4.84 3.46
N TRP A 69 2.32 -5.61 2.83
CA TRP A 69 3.71 -5.76 3.28
C TRP A 69 4.42 -4.40 3.39
N ALA A 70 4.27 -3.53 2.38
CA ALA A 70 4.88 -2.20 2.41
C ALA A 70 4.36 -1.37 3.60
N TYR A 71 3.06 -1.47 3.91
CA TYR A 71 2.45 -0.67 4.98
C TYR A 71 2.82 -1.18 6.36
N ILE A 72 3.00 -2.49 6.52
CA ILE A 72 3.59 -3.07 7.72
C ILE A 72 5.00 -2.51 7.93
N GLY A 73 5.82 -2.42 6.87
CA GLY A 73 7.15 -1.79 6.94
C GLY A 73 7.09 -0.32 7.39
N ILE A 74 6.13 0.45 6.87
CA ILE A 74 5.90 1.84 7.29
C ILE A 74 5.53 1.89 8.78
N ILE A 75 4.59 1.05 9.24
CA ILE A 75 4.18 1.00 10.64
C ILE A 75 5.39 0.74 11.54
N ILE A 76 6.18 -0.29 11.24
CA ILE A 76 7.39 -0.63 12.01
C ILE A 76 8.36 0.55 12.06
N LYS A 77 8.57 1.26 10.93
CA LYS A 77 9.47 2.41 10.90
C LYS A 77 8.97 3.60 11.72
N ARG A 78 7.65 3.82 11.75
CA ARG A 78 7.01 4.97 12.44
C ARG A 78 6.75 4.72 13.92
N THR A 79 6.57 3.47 14.34
CA THR A 79 6.50 3.13 15.77
C THR A 79 7.86 3.26 16.46
N SER A 80 8.96 3.06 15.73
CA SER A 80 10.32 3.25 16.24
C SER A 80 10.88 4.67 16.07
N SER A 81 10.11 5.64 15.55
CA SER A 81 10.56 7.04 15.40
C SER A 81 10.27 7.88 16.65
N ILE A 82 11.10 8.90 16.88
CA ILE A 82 10.89 9.92 17.92
C ILE A 82 10.81 11.29 17.22
N PRO A 83 9.65 12.00 17.26
CA PRO A 83 8.38 11.60 17.86
C PRO A 83 7.69 10.44 17.10
N ILE A 84 6.73 9.79 17.77
CA ILE A 84 5.88 8.77 17.15
C ILE A 84 4.80 9.48 16.33
N HIS A 85 4.66 9.09 15.06
CA HIS A 85 3.68 9.65 14.12
C HIS A 85 2.43 8.77 14.04
N ASN A 86 1.55 8.88 15.06
CA ASN A 86 0.35 8.05 15.19
C ASN A 86 -0.62 8.20 14.01
N GLU A 87 -0.71 9.38 13.43
CA GLU A 87 -1.53 9.68 12.25
C GLU A 87 -1.17 8.80 11.04
N ILE A 88 0.11 8.53 10.81
CA ILE A 88 0.57 7.65 9.71
C ILE A 88 0.22 6.20 10.03
N ILE A 89 0.42 5.78 11.28
CA ILE A 89 0.15 4.40 11.73
C ILE A 89 -1.34 4.07 11.63
N ILE A 90 -2.20 4.96 12.11
CA ILE A 90 -3.66 4.79 12.04
C ILE A 90 -4.12 4.74 10.59
N ALA A 91 -3.62 5.63 9.74
CA ALA A 91 -3.93 5.61 8.30
C ALA A 91 -3.51 4.29 7.64
N ALA A 92 -2.33 3.75 7.98
CA ALA A 92 -1.86 2.47 7.47
C ALA A 92 -2.81 1.33 7.86
N TYR A 93 -3.19 1.23 9.13
CA TYR A 93 -4.09 0.18 9.61
C TYR A 93 -5.48 0.25 8.98
N ILE A 94 -6.03 1.46 8.81
CA ILE A 94 -7.33 1.64 8.13
C ILE A 94 -7.25 1.10 6.70
N ILE A 95 -6.22 1.47 5.94
CA ILE A 95 -6.09 1.02 4.55
C ILE A 95 -5.85 -0.50 4.48
N ILE A 96 -5.00 -1.06 5.37
CA ILE A 96 -4.80 -2.50 5.47
C ILE A 96 -6.12 -3.22 5.75
N GLY A 97 -6.94 -2.71 6.68
CA GLY A 97 -8.25 -3.27 6.99
C GLY A 97 -9.17 -3.31 5.77
N ILE A 98 -9.25 -2.21 5.02
CA ILE A 98 -10.05 -2.13 3.78
C ILE A 98 -9.54 -3.15 2.74
N ILE A 99 -8.22 -3.20 2.52
CA ILE A 99 -7.61 -4.16 1.59
C ILE A 99 -7.89 -5.60 2.01
N PHE A 100 -7.78 -5.90 3.31
CA PHE A 100 -8.02 -7.24 3.83
C PHE A 100 -9.46 -7.71 3.60
N ILE A 101 -10.45 -6.86 3.86
CA ILE A 101 -11.87 -7.16 3.58
C ILE A 101 -12.07 -7.48 2.09
N LEU A 102 -11.48 -6.69 1.19
CA LEU A 102 -11.58 -6.90 -0.25
C LEU A 102 -10.80 -8.13 -0.74
N MET A 103 -9.70 -8.50 -0.08
CA MET A 103 -8.97 -9.74 -0.34
C MET A 103 -9.85 -10.95 0.00
N VAL A 104 -10.51 -10.96 1.16
CA VAL A 104 -11.44 -12.03 1.55
C VAL A 104 -12.57 -12.16 0.53
N ARG A 105 -13.18 -11.04 0.12
CA ARG A 105 -14.20 -11.02 -0.95
C ARG A 105 -13.69 -11.65 -2.24
N SER A 106 -12.51 -11.21 -2.70
CA SER A 106 -11.90 -11.70 -3.95
C SER A 106 -11.57 -13.20 -3.87
N PHE A 107 -11.11 -13.67 -2.71
CA PHE A 107 -10.84 -15.08 -2.47
C PHE A 107 -12.10 -15.94 -2.58
N ILE A 108 -13.21 -15.51 -1.95
CA ILE A 108 -14.51 -16.20 -2.04
C ILE A 108 -15.00 -16.26 -3.50
N VAL A 109 -14.88 -15.17 -4.26
CA VAL A 109 -15.25 -15.12 -5.68
C VAL A 109 -14.44 -16.12 -6.50
N LEU A 110 -13.13 -16.20 -6.25
CA LEU A 110 -12.25 -17.14 -6.96
C LEU A 110 -12.57 -18.60 -6.62
N LEU A 111 -12.95 -18.91 -5.37
CA LEU A 111 -13.39 -20.26 -4.99
C LEU A 111 -14.66 -20.67 -5.75
N LYS A 112 -15.66 -19.80 -5.82
CA LYS A 112 -16.91 -20.07 -6.56
C LYS A 112 -16.67 -20.31 -8.05
N LYS A 113 -15.72 -19.58 -8.65
CA LYS A 113 -15.39 -19.72 -10.07
C LYS A 113 -14.67 -21.03 -10.40
N LYS A 114 -14.04 -21.70 -9.43
CA LYS A 114 -13.36 -22.99 -9.63
C LYS A 114 -14.31 -24.18 -9.53
N THR A 115 -15.46 -24.01 -8.89
CA THR A 115 -16.47 -25.06 -8.67
C THR A 115 -17.56 -25.10 -9.74
N THR A 116 -17.57 -24.16 -10.69
CA THR A 116 -18.46 -24.10 -11.86
C THR A 116 -17.65 -24.37 -13.11
#